data_AF-A0A431ICX3-F1
#
_entry.id   AF-A0A431ICX3-F1
#
_cell.length_a   1.000
_cell.length_b   1.000
_cell.length_c   1.000
_cell.angle_alpha   90.00
_cell.angle_beta   90.00
_cell.angle_gamma   90.00
#
_symmetry.space_group_name_H-M   'P 1'
#
loop_
_entity.id
_entity.type
_entity.pdbx_description
1 polymer ?
#
loop_
_entity_poly.entity_id
_entity_poly.type
_entity_poly.pdbx_seq_one_letter_code
_entity_poly.pdbx_strand_id
1 'polypeptide(L)' 'ATAAKFAALGCTVVGHNRSVVDPPAGVEVVSPADLLARSDVVSLHVPAVPGAAPL' A
#
# COMPACT_ATOMS: atom_id res chain seq x y z
N ALA A 1 7.05 6.20 -5.59
CA ALA A 1 8.35 6.59 -5.03
C ALA A 1 8.69 5.81 -3.75
N THR A 2 7.85 5.83 -2.71
CA THR A 2 8.09 5.11 -1.44
C THR A 2 8.27 3.60 -1.62
N ALA A 3 7.35 2.94 -2.34
CA ALA A 3 7.42 1.51 -2.63
C ALA A 3 8.77 1.06 -3.21
N ALA A 4 9.29 1.79 -4.21
CA ALA A 4 10.59 1.48 -4.82
C ALA A 4 11.77 1.58 -3.83
N LYS A 5 11.70 2.50 -2.86
CA LYS A 5 12.73 2.63 -1.81
C LYS A 5 12.68 1.44 -0.85
N PHE A 6 11.50 1.02 -0.42
CA PHE A 6 11.34 -0.16 0.43
C PHE A 6 11.78 -1.44 -0.29
N ALA A 7 11.43 -1.60 -1.57
CA ALA A 7 11.91 -2.70 -2.38
C ALA A 7 13.46 -2.72 -2.48
N ALA A 8 14.09 -1.56 -2.68
CA ALA A 8 15.55 -1.45 -2.71
C ALA A 8 16.24 -1.76 -1.36
N LEU A 9 15.51 -1.64 -0.26
CA LEU A 9 15.94 -2.04 1.09
C LEU A 9 15.70 -3.53 1.37
N GLY A 10 15.17 -4.29 0.41
CA GLY A 10 14.92 -5.72 0.53
C GLY A 10 13.55 -6.09 1.12
N CYS A 11 12.63 -5.13 1.26
CA CYS A 11 11.28 -5.42 1.75
C CYS A 11 10.43 -6.10 0.67
N THR A 12 9.56 -7.01 1.08
CA THR A 12 8.38 -7.37 0.29
C THR A 12 7.40 -6.20 0.32
N VAL A 13 6.97 -5.73 -0.86
CA VAL A 13 6.06 -4.58 -0.96
C VAL A 13 4.69 -5.03 -1.45
N VAL A 14 3.70 -4.93 -0.57
CA VAL A 14 2.27 -5.09 -0.91
C VAL A 14 1.59 -3.72 -0.98
N GLY A 15 0.55 -3.59 -1.80
CA GLY A 15 -0.16 -2.34 -1.98
C GLY A 15 -1.65 -2.54 -2.18
N HIS A 16 -2.42 -1.54 -1.77
CA HIS A 16 -3.84 -1.46 -2.04
C HIS A 16 -4.18 -0.07 -2.60
N ASN A 17 -5.04 -0.04 -3.62
CA ASN A 17 -5.67 1.18 -4.08
C ASN A 17 -7.14 0.89 -4.39
N ARG A 18 -8.03 1.81 -4.03
CA ARG A 18 -9.47 1.68 -4.32
C ARG A 18 -9.75 1.76 -5.82
N SER A 19 -8.98 2.59 -6.52
CA SER A 19 -9.08 2.72 -7.97
C SER A 19 -8.20 1.67 -8.65
N VAL A 20 -8.69 1.11 -9.76
CA VAL A 20 -7.87 0.25 -10.62
C VAL A 20 -6.82 1.13 -11.31
N VAL A 21 -5.57 0.92 -10.94
CA VAL A 21 -4.39 1.59 -11.51
C VAL A 21 -3.30 0.55 -11.72
N ASP A 22 -2.44 0.78 -12.70
CA ASP A 22 -1.26 -0.07 -12.86
C ASP A 22 -0.38 0.03 -11.60
N PRO A 23 -0.08 -1.10 -10.95
CA PRO A 23 0.77 -1.07 -9.78
C PRO A 23 2.21 -0.69 -10.17
N PRO A 24 2.94 -0.01 -9.28
CA PRO A 24 4.36 0.17 -9.47
C PRO A 24 5.08 -1.18 -9.59
N ALA A 25 6.16 -1.23 -10.37
CA ALA A 25 6.96 -2.44 -10.53
C ALA A 25 7.40 -3.00 -9.16
N GLY A 26 7.23 -4.31 -8.96
CA GLY A 26 7.58 -5.00 -7.73
C GLY A 26 6.58 -4.84 -6.58
N VAL A 27 5.41 -4.23 -6.81
CA VAL A 27 4.32 -4.14 -5.83
C VAL A 27 3.27 -5.21 -6.11
N GLU A 28 3.01 -6.08 -5.14
CA GLU A 28 1.89 -7.02 -5.18
C GLU A 28 0.60 -6.30 -4.74
N VAL A 29 -0.43 -6.31 -5.58
CA VAL A 29 -1.74 -5.72 -5.25
C VAL A 29 -2.57 -6.70 -4.44
N VAL A 30 -3.04 -6.27 -3.27
CA VAL A 30 -3.80 -7.11 -2.33
C VAL A 30 -5.06 -6.41 -1.84
N SER A 31 -5.92 -7.14 -1.13
CA SER A 31 -7.08 -6.55 -0.45
C SER A 31 -6.65 -5.67 0.73
N PRO A 32 -7.50 -4.74 1.22
CA PRO A 32 -7.19 -3.95 2.41
C PRO A 32 -6.93 -4.82 3.65
N ALA A 33 -7.72 -5.90 3.81
CA ALA A 33 -7.60 -6.81 4.94
C ALA A 33 -6.25 -7.56 4.89
N ASP A 34 -5.85 -8.05 3.72
CA ASP A 34 -4.57 -8.74 3.55
C ASP A 34 -3.38 -7.80 3.74
N LEU A 35 -3.49 -6.55 3.28
CA LEU A 35 -2.45 -5.54 3.50
C LEU A 35 -2.20 -5.36 4.99
N LEU A 36 -3.25 -5.16 5.79
CA LEU A 36 -3.12 -4.96 7.23
C LEU A 36 -2.64 -6.23 7.95
N ALA A 37 -3.07 -7.41 7.50
CA ALA A 37 -2.65 -8.68 8.10
C ALA A 37 -1.19 -9.05 7.80
N ARG A 38 -0.66 -8.64 6.64
CA ARG A 38 0.69 -9.04 6.16
C ARG A 38 1.77 -7.99 6.41
N SER A 39 1.42 -6.73 6.66
CA SER A 39 2.40 -5.65 6.71
C SER A 39 3.02 -5.49 8.10
N ASP A 40 4.35 -5.58 8.19
CA ASP A 40 5.09 -5.18 9.38
C ASP A 40 5.12 -3.65 9.56
N VAL A 41 5.04 -2.91 8.45
CA VAL A 41 5.04 -1.44 8.40
C VAL A 41 4.02 -0.97 7.37
N VAL A 42 3.18 0.00 7.75
CA VAL A 42 2.18 0.62 6.86
C VAL A 42 2.53 2.08 6.59
N SER A 43 2.54 2.46 5.31
CA SER A 43 2.73 3.86 4.87
C SER A 43 1.51 4.31 4.05
N LEU A 44 0.77 5.29 4.57
CA LEU A 44 -0.45 5.78 3.93
C LEU A 44 -0.14 6.89 2.91
N HIS A 45 -0.46 6.62 1.65
CA HIS A 45 -0.38 7.56 0.53
C HIS A 45 -1.77 7.80 -0.06
N VAL A 46 -2.68 8.32 0.76
CA VAL A 46 -4.07 8.58 0.41
C VAL A 46 -4.47 10.01 0.77
N PRO A 47 -5.41 10.64 0.05
CA PRO A 47 -5.93 11.94 0.46
C PRO A 47 -6.73 11.81 1.76
N ALA A 48 -6.64 12.82 2.62
CA ALA A 48 -7.59 12.95 3.72
C ALA A 48 -8.96 13.36 3.16
N VAL A 49 -9.99 12.58 3.47
CA VAL A 49 -11.37 12.84 3.04
C VAL A 49 -12.24 13.02 4.29
N PRO A 50 -12.93 14.18 4.45
CA PRO A 50 -13.83 14.38 5.58
C PRO A 50 -14.90 13.30 5.64
N GLY A 51 -15.12 12.73 6.84
CA GLY A 51 -16.12 11.67 7.06
C GLY A 51 -15.71 10.28 6.59
N ALA A 52 -14.48 10.08 6.10
CA ALA A 52 -13.96 8.73 5.87
C ALA A 52 -13.86 7.94 7.18
N ALA A 53 -14.15 6.64 7.11
CA ALA A 53 -13.98 5.75 8.25
C ALA A 53 -12.49 5.69 8.66
N PRO A 54 -12.19 5.56 9.96
CA PRO A 54 -10.85 5.24 10.42
C PRO A 54 -10.36 3.92 9.81
N LEU A 55 -9.05 3.85 9.56
CA LEU A 55 -8.36 2.62 9.14
C LEU A 55 -8.03 1.75 10.35
#